data_AF-A0A1E7I575-F1
#
_entry.id   AF-A0A1E7I575-F1
#
_cell.length_a   1.000
_cell.length_b   1.000
_cell.length_c   1.000
_cell.angle_alpha   90.00
_cell.angle_beta   90.00
_cell.angle_gamma   90.00
#
_symmetry.space_group_name_H-M   'P 1'
#
loop_
_entity.id
_entity.type
_entity.pdbx_description
1 polymer ?
#
loop_
_entity_poly.entity_id
_entity_poly.type
_entity_poly.pdbx_seq_one_letter_code
_entity_poly.pdbx_strand_id
1 'polypeptide(L)'
;MLRADLYEKSIPINTYISSSDFKACGFHTREEFLNKLRSGQLKPSHCKIARKRFLSLLWAAKPDEVLPEIEVLQLPNPGPTGLFPINQPKKDSPILVSGNSKLTGEVLTAILSTTLSPFWYLVVDTDGHTVDMAIVYEVLTAERVMQILAREKADQIAPESTLFLPGFAAMIRDNLAEQSGRSVKVGPVCAAELPVFFGNKHWKLA
;
A
#
# COMPACT_ATOMS: atom_id res chain seq x y z
N MET A 1 16.22 -17.82 11.36
CA MET A 1 14.91 -17.19 11.68
C MET A 1 14.03 -17.30 10.45
N LEU A 2 12.72 -17.52 10.62
CA LEU A 2 11.78 -17.60 9.50
C LEU A 2 11.36 -16.18 9.12
N ARG A 3 11.57 -15.80 7.86
CA ARG A 3 11.16 -14.51 7.31
C ARG A 3 9.68 -14.54 6.93
N ALA A 4 8.96 -13.47 7.26
CA ALA A 4 7.58 -13.30 6.84
C ALA A 4 7.51 -13.06 5.32
N ASP A 5 6.52 -13.67 4.66
CA ASP A 5 6.21 -13.38 3.26
C ASP A 5 5.48 -12.03 3.19
N LEU A 6 6.11 -11.03 2.59
CA LEU A 6 5.50 -9.71 2.38
C LEU A 6 4.79 -9.63 1.03
N TYR A 7 4.53 -10.78 0.42
CA TYR A 7 3.85 -10.99 -0.85
C TYR A 7 4.58 -10.35 -2.03
N GLU A 8 5.91 -10.32 -1.98
CA GLU A 8 6.74 -9.73 -3.05
C GLU A 8 6.51 -10.43 -4.41
N LYS A 9 6.21 -11.74 -4.36
CA LYS A 9 5.95 -12.55 -5.56
C LYS A 9 4.56 -12.35 -6.15
N SER A 10 3.63 -11.79 -5.37
CA SER A 10 2.25 -11.58 -5.79
C SER A 10 2.07 -10.30 -6.62
N ILE A 11 3.11 -9.46 -6.73
CA ILE A 11 3.06 -8.19 -7.45
C ILE A 11 2.88 -8.43 -8.96
N PRO A 12 1.77 -7.99 -9.56
CA PRO A 12 1.52 -8.15 -10.99
C PRO A 12 2.26 -7.08 -11.81
N ILE A 13 3.58 -6.95 -11.66
CA ILE A 13 4.39 -5.83 -12.19
C ILE A 13 4.16 -5.54 -13.69
N ASN A 14 3.82 -6.57 -14.47
CA ASN A 14 3.54 -6.46 -15.89
C ASN A 14 2.37 -5.52 -16.21
N THR A 15 1.37 -5.40 -15.31
CA THR A 15 0.20 -4.53 -15.50
C THR A 15 0.54 -3.06 -15.31
N TYR A 16 1.59 -2.76 -14.54
CA TYR A 16 2.01 -1.39 -14.26
C TYR A 16 2.98 -0.82 -15.30
N ILE A 17 3.63 -1.66 -16.11
CA ILE A 17 4.64 -1.22 -17.10
C ILE A 17 4.00 -0.99 -18.46
N SER A 18 4.04 0.28 -18.87
CA SER A 18 3.62 0.73 -20.19
C SER A 18 4.74 0.61 -21.22
N SER A 19 4.38 0.69 -22.51
CA SER A 19 5.37 0.67 -23.59
C SER A 19 6.29 1.88 -23.61
N SER A 20 5.84 3.03 -23.11
CA SER A 20 6.67 4.22 -22.99
C SER A 20 7.73 4.07 -21.90
N ASP A 21 7.45 3.34 -20.81
CA ASP A 21 8.41 3.15 -19.72
C ASP A 21 9.70 2.46 -20.21
N PHE A 22 9.58 1.28 -20.84
CA PHE A 22 10.76 0.52 -21.27
C PHE A 22 11.44 1.13 -22.50
N LYS A 23 10.69 1.74 -23.43
CA LYS A 23 11.27 2.45 -24.58
C LYS A 23 12.06 3.68 -24.16
N ALA A 24 11.57 4.43 -23.17
CA ALA A 24 12.29 5.58 -22.62
C ALA A 24 13.59 5.19 -21.89
N CYS A 25 13.72 3.93 -21.50
CA CYS A 25 14.93 3.33 -20.95
C CYS A 25 15.83 2.64 -21.99
N GLY A 26 15.48 2.72 -23.28
CA GLY A 26 16.28 2.14 -24.38
C GLY A 26 16.03 0.66 -24.66
N PHE A 27 14.97 0.06 -24.10
CA PHE A 27 14.64 -1.36 -24.31
C PHE A 27 13.55 -1.54 -25.37
N HIS A 28 13.58 -2.69 -26.05
CA HIS A 28 12.58 -3.04 -27.07
C HIS A 28 11.42 -3.86 -26.51
N THR A 29 11.67 -4.62 -25.44
CA THR A 29 10.67 -5.49 -24.82
C THR A 29 10.53 -5.17 -23.33
N ARG A 30 9.33 -5.45 -22.79
CA ARG A 30 9.05 -5.33 -21.36
C ARG A 30 9.92 -6.27 -20.52
N GLU A 31 10.12 -7.49 -21.02
CA GLU A 31 10.87 -8.54 -20.32
C GLU A 31 12.33 -8.16 -20.12
N GLU A 32 12.98 -7.63 -21.17
CA GLU A 32 14.36 -7.15 -21.09
C GLU A 32 14.52 -6.03 -20.05
N PHE A 33 13.61 -5.05 -20.08
CA PHE A 33 13.57 -3.97 -19.09
C PHE A 33 13.37 -4.50 -17.67
N LEU A 34 12.44 -5.43 -17.47
CA LEU A 34 12.17 -6.04 -16.17
C LEU A 34 13.37 -6.80 -15.62
N ASN A 35 14.05 -7.58 -16.46
CA ASN A 35 15.25 -8.32 -16.05
C ASN A 35 16.38 -7.37 -15.62
N LYS A 36 16.56 -6.25 -16.34
CA LYS A 36 17.53 -5.21 -15.97
C LYS A 36 17.13 -4.44 -14.70
N LEU A 37 15.84 -4.21 -14.50
CA LEU A 37 15.32 -3.55 -13.30
C LEU A 37 15.48 -4.44 -12.06
N ARG A 38 15.11 -5.71 -12.15
CA ARG A 38 15.23 -6.72 -11.08
C ARG A 38 16.67 -7.03 -10.67
N SER A 39 17.60 -6.98 -11.63
CA SER A 39 19.02 -7.20 -11.35
C SER A 39 19.71 -6.00 -10.67
N GLY A 40 19.03 -4.86 -10.52
CA GLY A 40 19.62 -3.63 -9.95
C GLY A 40 20.64 -2.95 -10.86
N GLN A 41 20.83 -3.42 -12.09
CA GLN A 41 21.77 -2.84 -13.06
C GLN A 41 21.26 -1.52 -13.67
N LEU A 42 19.94 -1.32 -13.65
CA LEU A 42 19.30 -0.13 -14.18
C LEU A 42 19.22 0.95 -13.10
N LYS A 43 19.73 2.15 -13.42
CA LYS A 43 19.68 3.34 -12.55
C LYS A 43 18.74 4.38 -13.13
N PRO A 44 18.19 5.31 -12.32
CA PRO A 44 17.34 6.38 -12.82
C PRO A 44 17.99 7.20 -13.96
N SER A 45 19.31 7.41 -13.91
CA SER A 45 20.07 8.13 -14.94
C SER A 45 20.11 7.45 -16.31
N HIS A 46 19.83 6.15 -16.38
CA HIS A 46 19.83 5.40 -17.63
C HIS A 46 18.50 5.53 -18.40
N CYS A 47 17.49 6.15 -17.80
CA CYS A 47 16.15 6.24 -18.36
C CYS A 47 15.69 7.69 -18.55
N LYS A 48 14.96 7.94 -19.64
CA LYS A 48 14.28 9.21 -19.91
C LYS A 48 12.88 9.29 -19.28
N ILE A 49 12.71 8.73 -18.08
CA ILE A 49 11.46 8.81 -17.31
C ILE A 49 11.70 9.59 -16.02
N ALA A 50 10.64 10.17 -15.46
CA ALA A 50 10.74 10.86 -14.18
C ALA A 50 11.30 9.93 -13.09
N ARG A 51 12.23 10.43 -12.26
CA ARG A 51 12.86 9.66 -11.17
C ARG A 51 11.83 8.94 -10.29
N LYS A 52 10.74 9.63 -9.94
CA LYS A 52 9.62 9.05 -9.19
C LYS A 52 9.00 7.84 -9.90
N ARG A 53 8.73 7.95 -11.22
CA ARG A 53 8.17 6.85 -12.00
C ARG A 53 9.14 5.66 -12.04
N PHE A 54 10.43 5.93 -12.25
CA PHE A 54 11.48 4.92 -12.19
C PHE A 54 11.48 4.19 -10.85
N LEU A 55 11.54 4.91 -9.73
CA LEU A 55 11.59 4.30 -8.39
C LEU A 55 10.31 3.53 -8.06
N SER A 56 9.13 4.03 -8.45
CA SER A 56 7.88 3.29 -8.27
C SER A 56 7.88 1.94 -9.00
N LEU A 57 8.45 1.88 -10.21
CA LEU A 57 8.61 0.64 -10.96
C LEU A 57 9.69 -0.26 -10.35
N LEU A 58 10.81 0.33 -9.89
CA LEU A 58 11.89 -0.40 -9.24
C LEU A 58 11.38 -1.12 -7.99
N TRP A 59 10.70 -0.41 -7.09
CA TRP A 59 10.19 -0.99 -5.85
C TRP A 59 9.14 -2.07 -6.07
N ALA A 60 8.29 -1.93 -7.08
CA ALA A 60 7.35 -2.98 -7.44
C ALA A 60 8.04 -4.18 -8.14
N ALA A 61 9.17 -3.97 -8.84
CA ALA A 61 9.91 -5.05 -9.50
C ALA A 61 10.92 -5.76 -8.59
N LYS A 62 11.49 -5.02 -7.62
CA LYS A 62 12.51 -5.44 -6.67
C LYS A 62 12.15 -4.90 -5.26
N PRO A 63 11.15 -5.50 -4.59
CA PRO A 63 10.62 -4.97 -3.32
C PRO A 63 11.62 -4.96 -2.16
N ASP A 64 12.66 -5.80 -2.22
CA ASP A 64 13.75 -5.85 -1.22
C ASP A 64 14.57 -4.55 -1.13
N GLU A 65 14.46 -3.64 -2.11
CA GLU A 65 15.09 -2.31 -2.05
C GLU A 65 14.35 -1.32 -1.14
N VAL A 66 13.13 -1.65 -0.67
CA VAL A 66 12.30 -0.72 0.12
C VAL A 66 11.58 -1.38 1.29
N LEU A 67 11.31 -2.68 1.21
CA LEU A 67 10.66 -3.40 2.30
C LEU A 67 11.66 -3.81 3.38
N PRO A 68 11.29 -3.70 4.67
CA PRO A 68 12.11 -4.20 5.76
C PRO A 68 12.11 -5.73 5.77
N GLU A 69 13.14 -6.32 6.38
CA GLU A 69 13.11 -7.74 6.74
C GLU A 69 12.27 -7.91 8.00
N ILE A 70 11.21 -8.72 7.90
CA ILE A 70 10.29 -8.99 9.00
C ILE A 70 10.41 -10.44 9.44
N GLU A 71 10.60 -10.64 10.73
CA GLU A 71 10.57 -11.96 11.35
C GLU A 71 9.13 -12.41 11.61
N VAL A 72 8.85 -13.71 11.39
CA VAL A 72 7.55 -14.29 11.73
C VAL A 72 7.39 -14.32 13.26
N LEU A 73 6.31 -13.73 13.75
CA LEU A 73 5.89 -13.87 15.14
C LEU A 73 4.89 -15.02 15.28
N GLN A 74 5.02 -15.80 16.36
CA GLN A 74 4.09 -16.89 16.66
C GLN A 74 2.74 -16.40 17.21
N LEU A 75 2.72 -15.19 17.78
CA LEU A 75 1.55 -14.61 18.42
C LEU A 75 1.26 -13.21 17.85
N PRO A 76 -0.01 -12.77 17.83
CA PRO A 76 -0.38 -11.40 17.46
C PRO A 76 0.35 -10.36 18.31
N ASN A 77 0.73 -9.26 17.69
CA ASN A 77 1.41 -8.14 18.35
C ASN A 77 0.66 -6.84 18.04
N PRO A 78 -0.39 -6.52 18.82
CA PRO A 78 -1.23 -5.37 18.56
C PRO A 78 -0.47 -4.06 18.83
N GLY A 79 -0.71 -3.09 17.94
CA GLY A 79 -0.29 -1.71 18.01
C GLY A 79 -1.48 -0.76 18.21
N PRO A 80 -1.24 0.55 18.10
CA PRO A 80 -2.29 1.55 18.29
C PRO A 80 -3.35 1.47 17.19
N THR A 81 -4.59 1.83 17.53
CA THR A 81 -5.71 1.96 16.58
C THR A 81 -6.12 3.43 16.49
N GLY A 82 -6.62 3.86 15.33
CA GLY A 82 -7.10 5.23 15.16
C GLY A 82 -6.97 5.73 13.72
N LEU A 83 -7.22 7.03 13.54
CA LEU A 83 -7.02 7.74 12.29
C LEU A 83 -5.80 8.66 12.41
N PHE A 84 -4.68 8.27 11.79
CA PHE A 84 -3.42 8.99 11.90
C PHE A 84 -3.15 9.85 10.66
N PRO A 85 -2.67 11.09 10.82
CA PRO A 85 -2.30 11.93 9.68
C PRO A 85 -0.91 11.57 9.13
N ILE A 86 -0.79 11.46 7.81
CA ILE A 86 0.48 11.28 7.10
C ILE A 86 0.66 12.47 6.14
N ASN A 87 1.78 13.20 6.27
CA ASN A 87 2.14 14.35 5.42
C ASN A 87 1.04 15.43 5.27
N GLN A 88 0.42 15.82 6.39
CA GLN A 88 -0.61 16.88 6.46
C GLN A 88 -1.81 16.63 5.52
N PRO A 89 -2.60 15.59 5.80
CA PRO A 89 -3.75 15.27 4.97
C PRO A 89 -4.87 16.31 5.07
N LYS A 90 -5.61 16.40 3.97
CA LYS A 90 -6.76 17.28 3.76
C LYS A 90 -8.06 16.46 3.76
N LYS A 91 -9.19 17.17 3.66
CA LYS A 91 -10.54 16.61 3.68
C LYS A 91 -10.83 15.59 2.56
N ASP A 92 -10.08 15.68 1.46
CA ASP A 92 -10.17 14.86 0.24
C ASP A 92 -9.01 13.84 0.13
N SER A 93 -8.06 13.86 1.08
CA SER A 93 -6.88 12.98 1.01
C SER A 93 -7.29 11.51 1.22
N PRO A 94 -6.70 10.55 0.49
CA PRO A 94 -7.10 9.15 0.59
C PRO A 94 -6.96 8.61 2.02
N ILE A 95 -7.90 7.77 2.45
CA ILE A 95 -7.79 7.00 3.68
C ILE A 95 -7.23 5.62 3.33
N LEU A 96 -6.04 5.29 3.83
CA LEU A 96 -5.44 3.96 3.74
C LEU A 96 -5.93 3.14 4.94
N VAL A 97 -6.68 2.07 4.69
CA VAL A 97 -7.17 1.17 5.73
C VAL A 97 -6.15 0.08 5.99
N SER A 98 -5.92 -0.28 7.25
CA SER A 98 -5.06 -1.39 7.66
C SER A 98 -5.52 -1.97 9.00
N GLY A 99 -4.90 -3.07 9.44
CA GLY A 99 -5.04 -3.64 10.78
C GLY A 99 -3.94 -3.16 11.75
N ASN A 100 -4.12 -3.41 13.04
CA ASN A 100 -3.22 -2.96 14.10
C ASN A 100 -2.05 -3.90 14.39
N SER A 101 -1.71 -4.84 13.52
CA SER A 101 -0.46 -5.61 13.66
C SER A 101 0.75 -4.68 13.56
N LYS A 102 1.65 -4.71 14.55
CA LYS A 102 2.91 -3.93 14.49
C LYS A 102 3.76 -4.27 13.27
N LEU A 103 3.77 -5.54 12.85
CA LEU A 103 4.50 -5.97 11.65
C LEU A 103 3.93 -5.31 10.38
N THR A 104 2.59 -5.29 10.25
CA THR A 104 1.94 -4.58 9.14
C THR A 104 2.23 -3.07 9.19
N GLY A 105 2.20 -2.48 10.39
CA GLY A 105 2.55 -1.08 10.61
C GLY A 105 3.98 -0.73 10.22
N GLU A 106 4.96 -1.57 10.56
CA GLU A 106 6.37 -1.39 10.19
C GLU A 106 6.57 -1.41 8.67
N VAL A 107 5.97 -2.39 7.99
CA VAL A 107 6.00 -2.52 6.53
C VAL A 107 5.39 -1.30 5.83
N LEU A 108 4.21 -0.86 6.28
CA LEU A 108 3.55 0.32 5.72
C LEU A 108 4.34 1.60 6.02
N THR A 109 4.93 1.73 7.20
CA THR A 109 5.76 2.89 7.57
C THR A 109 6.98 3.00 6.67
N ALA A 110 7.66 1.88 6.38
CA ALA A 110 8.80 1.87 5.46
C ALA A 110 8.41 2.45 4.09
N ILE A 111 7.28 2.01 3.52
CA ILE A 111 6.80 2.53 2.23
C ILE A 111 6.32 3.99 2.32
N LEU A 112 5.54 4.34 3.35
CA LEU A 112 4.99 5.68 3.53
C LEU A 112 6.07 6.74 3.83
N SER A 113 7.23 6.33 4.35
CA SER A 113 8.39 7.21 4.53
C SER A 113 8.98 7.69 3.20
N THR A 114 8.70 6.99 2.10
CA THR A 114 9.23 7.33 0.76
C THR A 114 8.38 8.37 0.02
N THR A 115 7.33 8.90 0.67
CA THR A 115 6.38 9.82 0.04
C THR A 115 6.12 11.07 0.88
N LEU A 116 5.87 12.16 0.20
CA LEU A 116 5.34 13.43 0.72
C LEU A 116 3.85 13.59 0.40
N SER A 117 3.21 12.55 -0.17
CA SER A 117 1.77 12.59 -0.42
C SER A 117 0.99 12.57 0.89
N PRO A 118 -0.07 13.39 0.99
CA PRO A 118 -0.98 13.37 2.12
C PRO A 118 -1.84 12.10 2.11
N PHE A 119 -1.90 11.43 3.26
CA PHE A 119 -2.81 10.30 3.50
C PHE A 119 -3.38 10.37 4.91
N TRP A 120 -4.60 9.88 5.07
CA TRP A 120 -5.10 9.45 6.35
C TRP A 120 -4.79 7.96 6.50
N TYR A 121 -4.27 7.53 7.64
CA TYR A 121 -3.97 6.13 7.93
C TYR A 121 -4.94 5.60 8.99
N LEU A 122 -5.93 4.82 8.56
CA LEU A 122 -6.96 4.24 9.43
C LEU A 122 -6.53 2.84 9.86
N VAL A 123 -6.25 2.68 11.16
CA VAL A 123 -5.77 1.43 11.75
C VAL A 123 -6.87 0.80 12.57
N VAL A 124 -7.50 -0.23 12.00
CA VAL A 124 -8.59 -1.01 12.60
C VAL A 124 -8.02 -1.96 13.66
N ASP A 125 -8.75 -2.17 14.74
CA ASP A 125 -8.40 -3.21 15.71
C ASP A 125 -8.64 -4.61 15.11
N THR A 126 -7.55 -5.28 14.76
CA THR A 126 -7.55 -6.64 14.22
C THR A 126 -6.99 -7.65 15.21
N ASP A 127 -7.08 -7.34 16.51
CA ASP A 127 -6.56 -8.16 17.60
C ASP A 127 -5.04 -8.45 17.46
N GLY A 128 -4.34 -7.58 16.72
CA GLY A 128 -2.92 -7.69 16.39
C GLY A 128 -2.57 -8.66 15.26
N HIS A 129 -3.57 -9.28 14.61
CA HIS A 129 -3.37 -10.12 13.43
C HIS A 129 -2.93 -9.30 12.23
N THR A 130 -2.02 -9.87 11.42
CA THR A 130 -1.69 -9.35 10.09
C THR A 130 -2.93 -9.35 9.21
N VAL A 131 -2.97 -8.50 8.18
CA VAL A 131 -4.20 -8.27 7.38
C VAL A 131 -4.74 -9.54 6.73
N ASP A 132 -3.87 -10.40 6.20
CA ASP A 132 -4.22 -11.70 5.63
C ASP A 132 -4.90 -12.60 6.68
N MET A 133 -4.31 -12.73 7.85
CA MET A 133 -4.87 -13.53 8.95
C MET A 133 -6.13 -12.91 9.54
N ALA A 134 -6.21 -11.59 9.61
CA ALA A 134 -7.39 -10.87 10.08
C ALA A 134 -8.59 -11.07 9.14
N ILE A 135 -8.36 -11.27 7.84
CA ILE A 135 -9.41 -11.67 6.90
C ILE A 135 -9.80 -13.15 7.12
N VAL A 136 -8.83 -14.05 7.27
CA VAL A 136 -9.09 -15.48 7.53
C VAL A 136 -9.88 -15.71 8.82
N TYR A 137 -9.55 -14.96 9.88
CA TYR A 137 -10.23 -15.03 11.17
C TYR A 137 -11.49 -14.15 11.25
N GLU A 138 -11.89 -13.51 10.15
CA GLU A 138 -13.08 -12.64 10.08
C GLU A 138 -13.06 -11.51 11.12
N VAL A 139 -11.87 -11.00 11.42
CA VAL A 139 -11.64 -9.91 12.38
C VAL A 139 -11.64 -8.56 11.66
N LEU A 140 -11.02 -8.47 10.47
CA LEU A 140 -11.09 -7.26 9.65
C LEU A 140 -12.38 -7.25 8.83
N THR A 141 -13.46 -6.74 9.42
CA THR A 141 -14.79 -6.67 8.79
C THR A 141 -15.22 -5.25 8.45
N ALA A 142 -16.25 -5.10 7.61
CA ALA A 142 -16.85 -3.80 7.31
C ALA A 142 -17.35 -3.10 8.58
N GLU A 143 -17.93 -3.87 9.51
CA GLU A 143 -18.48 -3.37 10.77
C GLU A 143 -17.38 -2.80 11.67
N ARG A 144 -16.24 -3.49 11.81
CA ARG A 144 -15.10 -2.97 12.60
C ARG A 144 -14.50 -1.72 11.95
N VAL A 145 -14.44 -1.65 10.62
CA VAL A 145 -14.02 -0.44 9.90
C VAL A 145 -15.00 0.71 10.15
N MET A 146 -16.31 0.46 10.11
CA MET A 146 -17.33 1.48 10.39
C MET A 146 -17.27 1.99 11.83
N GLN A 147 -17.07 1.10 12.80
CA GLN A 147 -16.93 1.46 14.22
C GLN A 147 -15.78 2.45 14.42
N ILE A 148 -14.61 2.20 13.80
CA ILE A 148 -13.49 3.11 13.95
C ILE A 148 -13.69 4.42 13.17
N LEU A 149 -14.29 4.40 11.97
CA LEU A 149 -14.62 5.63 11.23
C LEU A 149 -15.54 6.55 12.06
N ALA A 150 -16.54 5.97 12.72
CA ALA A 150 -17.44 6.71 13.60
C ALA A 150 -16.71 7.24 14.85
N ARG A 151 -15.91 6.40 15.51
CA ARG A 151 -15.13 6.76 16.71
C ARG A 151 -14.19 7.93 16.45
N GLU A 152 -13.49 7.90 15.32
CA GLU A 152 -12.53 8.93 14.90
C GLU A 152 -13.20 10.13 14.21
N LYS A 153 -14.54 10.13 14.07
CA LYS A 153 -15.32 11.18 13.39
C LYS A 153 -14.80 11.48 11.97
N ALA A 154 -14.52 10.44 11.21
CA ALA A 154 -13.94 10.54 9.86
C ALA A 154 -14.80 11.39 8.90
N ASP A 155 -16.12 11.47 9.11
CA ASP A 155 -17.01 12.34 8.32
C ASP A 155 -16.75 13.83 8.52
N GLN A 156 -16.15 14.22 9.64
CA GLN A 156 -15.81 15.63 9.91
C GLN A 156 -14.38 15.94 9.44
N ILE A 157 -13.47 14.99 9.65
CA ILE A 157 -12.04 15.13 9.37
C ILE A 157 -11.74 14.97 7.87
N ALA A 158 -12.39 14.00 7.24
CA ALA A 158 -12.08 13.48 5.91
C ALA A 158 -13.38 13.18 5.10
N PRO A 159 -14.31 14.15 4.97
CA PRO A 159 -15.64 13.93 4.38
C PRO A 159 -15.61 13.46 2.92
N GLU A 160 -14.60 13.89 2.16
CA GLU A 160 -14.50 13.66 0.71
C GLU A 160 -13.54 12.51 0.38
N SER A 161 -12.96 11.88 1.40
CA SER A 161 -11.94 10.86 1.24
C SER A 161 -12.51 9.53 0.74
N THR A 162 -11.84 8.99 -0.28
CA THR A 162 -11.99 7.60 -0.71
C THR A 162 -11.24 6.67 0.25
N LEU A 163 -11.88 5.57 0.65
CA LEU A 163 -11.27 4.49 1.43
C LEU A 163 -10.51 3.56 0.51
N PHE A 164 -9.27 3.23 0.84
CA PHE A 164 -8.43 2.27 0.13
C PHE A 164 -8.16 1.07 1.04
N LEU A 165 -8.80 -0.05 0.73
CA LEU A 165 -8.60 -1.32 1.41
C LEU A 165 -7.31 -2.00 0.93
N PRO A 166 -6.61 -2.77 1.77
CA PRO A 166 -5.57 -3.68 1.31
C PRO A 166 -6.14 -4.73 0.35
N GLY A 167 -5.30 -5.28 -0.54
CA GLY A 167 -5.73 -6.26 -1.54
C GLY A 167 -6.43 -7.49 -0.95
N PHE A 168 -5.97 -8.00 0.20
CA PHE A 168 -6.63 -9.12 0.88
C PHE A 168 -8.03 -8.81 1.38
N ALA A 169 -8.32 -7.54 1.66
CA ALA A 169 -9.62 -7.10 2.15
C ALA A 169 -10.60 -6.79 1.00
N ALA A 170 -10.32 -7.22 -0.24
CA ALA A 170 -11.19 -6.99 -1.38
C ALA A 170 -12.63 -7.48 -1.15
N MET A 171 -12.80 -8.59 -0.43
CA MET A 171 -14.11 -9.21 -0.17
C MET A 171 -15.05 -8.36 0.69
N ILE A 172 -14.52 -7.46 1.53
CA ILE A 172 -15.35 -6.58 2.37
C ILE A 172 -15.70 -5.25 1.67
N ARG A 173 -15.20 -5.01 0.44
CA ARG A 173 -15.36 -3.74 -0.27
C ARG A 173 -16.82 -3.33 -0.42
N ASP A 174 -17.66 -4.23 -0.93
CA ASP A 174 -19.04 -3.89 -1.30
C ASP A 174 -19.88 -3.61 -0.06
N ASN A 175 -19.75 -4.48 0.97
CA ASN A 175 -20.41 -4.28 2.26
C ASN A 175 -19.96 -2.96 2.93
N LEU A 176 -18.65 -2.67 2.93
CA LEU A 176 -18.13 -1.42 3.48
C LEU A 176 -18.62 -0.19 2.69
N ALA A 177 -18.67 -0.26 1.36
CA ALA A 177 -19.16 0.83 0.52
C ALA A 177 -20.65 1.13 0.81
N GLU A 178 -21.47 0.08 0.94
CA GLU A 178 -22.88 0.20 1.30
C GLU A 178 -23.06 0.82 2.68
N GLN A 179 -22.39 0.28 3.71
CA GLN A 179 -22.53 0.77 5.08
C GLN A 179 -21.96 2.18 5.29
N SER A 180 -20.84 2.50 4.64
CA SER A 180 -20.17 3.79 4.81
C SER A 180 -20.77 4.90 3.94
N GLY A 181 -21.45 4.56 2.85
CA GLY A 181 -21.87 5.51 1.81
C GLY A 181 -20.68 6.19 1.09
N ARG A 182 -19.45 5.71 1.29
CA ARG A 182 -18.22 6.31 0.75
C ARG A 182 -17.72 5.54 -0.48
N SER A 183 -16.91 6.21 -1.29
CA SER A 183 -16.13 5.50 -2.31
C SER A 183 -15.10 4.59 -1.63
N VAL A 184 -15.16 3.29 -1.93
CA VAL A 184 -14.20 2.29 -1.46
C VAL A 184 -13.48 1.69 -2.66
N LYS A 185 -12.15 1.69 -2.63
CA LYS A 185 -11.29 1.08 -3.64
C LYS A 185 -10.41 0.02 -3.00
N VAL A 186 -10.03 -0.97 -3.80
CA VAL A 186 -9.10 -2.02 -3.39
C VAL A 186 -7.72 -1.64 -3.90
N GLY A 187 -6.79 -1.54 -2.96
CA GLY A 187 -5.37 -1.34 -3.19
C GLY A 187 -4.63 -2.67 -3.45
N PRO A 188 -3.30 -2.60 -3.51
CA PRO A 188 -2.48 -3.77 -3.76
C PRO A 188 -2.42 -4.72 -2.56
N VAL A 189 -1.96 -5.94 -2.82
CA VAL A 189 -1.65 -6.92 -1.77
C VAL A 189 -0.32 -6.58 -1.11
N CYS A 190 0.72 -6.29 -1.89
CA CYS A 190 2.04 -5.94 -1.36
C CYS A 190 2.16 -4.41 -1.22
N ALA A 191 2.64 -3.95 -0.06
CA ALA A 191 2.82 -2.52 0.19
C ALA A 191 3.81 -1.85 -0.78
N ALA A 192 4.79 -2.58 -1.31
CA ALA A 192 5.76 -2.07 -2.29
C ALA A 192 5.11 -1.59 -3.60
N GLU A 193 3.86 -1.97 -3.86
CA GLU A 193 3.10 -1.52 -5.02
C GLU A 193 2.47 -0.14 -4.83
N LEU A 194 2.29 0.36 -3.59
CA LEU A 194 1.60 1.63 -3.34
C LEU A 194 2.13 2.81 -4.19
N PRO A 195 3.46 2.98 -4.36
CA PRO A 195 4.01 4.03 -5.22
C PRO A 195 3.54 3.93 -6.68
N VAL A 196 3.49 2.72 -7.24
CA VAL A 196 3.10 2.51 -8.64
C VAL A 196 1.59 2.52 -8.81
N PHE A 197 0.85 2.00 -7.82
CA PHE A 197 -0.61 1.99 -7.74
C PHE A 197 -1.20 3.41 -7.73
N PHE A 198 -0.70 4.28 -6.85
CA PHE A 198 -1.15 5.68 -6.79
C PHE A 198 -0.57 6.55 -7.90
N GLY A 199 0.59 6.14 -8.44
CA GLY A 199 1.22 6.72 -9.61
C GLY A 199 1.47 8.23 -9.51
N ASN A 200 1.47 8.89 -10.67
CA ASN A 200 1.90 10.29 -10.72
C ASN A 200 0.95 11.26 -10.00
N LYS A 201 -0.35 10.97 -10.01
CA LYS A 201 -1.37 11.87 -9.47
C LYS A 201 -1.40 11.88 -7.94
N HIS A 202 -1.15 10.75 -7.30
CA HIS A 202 -1.38 10.58 -5.85
C HIS A 202 -0.16 10.16 -5.04
N TRP A 203 1.04 9.96 -5.63
CA TRP A 203 2.25 9.58 -4.88
C TRP A 203 3.44 10.52 -5.04
N LYS A 204 3.68 11.53 -4.21
CA LYS A 204 4.86 12.42 -4.35
C LYS A 204 6.08 11.78 -3.70
N LEU A 205 7.14 11.50 -4.45
CA LEU A 205 8.39 10.98 -3.88
C LEU A 205 8.99 11.97 -2.88
N ALA A 206 9.47 11.48 -1.74
CA ALA A 206 10.22 12.25 -0.74
C ALA A 206 11.68 12.53 -1.13
#